data_AF-A0A498JLM3-F1
#
_entry.id   AF-A0A498JLM3-F1
#
_cell.length_a   1.000
_cell.length_b   1.000
_cell.length_c   1.000
_cell.angle_alpha   90.00
_cell.angle_beta   90.00
_cell.angle_gamma   90.00
#
_symmetry.space_group_name_H-M   'P 1'
#
loop_
_entity.id
_entity.type
_entity.pdbx_description
1 polymer ?
#
loop_
_entity_poly.entity_id
_entity_poly.type
_entity_poly.pdbx_seq_one_letter_code
_entity_poly.pdbx_strand_id
1 'polypeptide(L)'
;MGLTRFGRPKGGKGQSSPNLYVANCGPAVGLSYDTIAAVFAAFGEIKGVYAADESGARVVVSFAEEGCAQNALNALGGRPCPELGGRSLHIRYSVIQPTSQGRANDSVPVSLLASDLNIPGLYLFHDFVTAKEEEELLAAVDERHWNNLSKRRVQHYGYEFCYETRNVDSRKNLGELPRFVSPILERISMLPNCKDDEAIVLDQLTVNEYPSGVGLSPHIDTHSAFEGLIFSLSLAGPCIMEFRRYLEGGLPPRPSSSSDFEVECSEKNSNFLRRAIYLPPRSMLLLSGEARYAWNHYIPHHKIDMVNDSVIRRGSRRVSFTLRKIRTSPCQCEFPEYCDSQRLNGMKFQDQ
;
A
#
# COMPACT_ATOMS: atom_id res chain seq x y z
N MET A 1 11.69 -7.48 22.20
CA MET A 1 11.06 -6.33 22.88
C MET A 1 10.93 -5.20 21.88
N GLY A 2 9.72 -4.72 21.62
CA GLY A 2 9.48 -3.66 20.63
C GLY A 2 10.04 -2.32 21.11
N LEU A 3 10.59 -1.52 20.21
CA LEU A 3 10.97 -0.13 20.49
C LEU A 3 9.72 0.66 20.92
N THR A 4 9.81 1.38 22.03
CA THR A 4 8.76 2.28 22.53
C THR A 4 8.42 3.31 21.45
N ARG A 5 7.17 3.34 20.99
CA ARG A 5 6.71 4.33 20.01
C ARG A 5 6.06 5.51 20.72
N PHE A 6 6.28 6.70 20.20
CA PHE A 6 5.73 7.93 20.74
C PHE A 6 4.90 8.65 19.66
N GLY A 7 3.87 9.37 20.10
CA GLY A 7 2.92 10.05 19.21
C GLY A 7 2.46 11.39 19.77
N ARG A 8 1.65 12.10 18.97
CA ARG A 8 0.98 13.33 19.44
C ARG A 8 -0.22 12.95 20.34
N PRO A 9 -0.48 13.69 21.44
CA PRO A 9 -1.70 13.55 22.22
C PRO A 9 -2.95 13.75 21.33
N LYS A 10 -4.03 13.01 21.60
CA LYS A 10 -5.30 13.15 20.88
C LYS A 10 -6.13 14.29 21.49
N GLY A 11 -6.44 15.30 20.69
CA GLY A 11 -7.07 16.55 21.14
C GLY A 11 -6.07 17.69 21.05
N GLY A 12 -6.47 18.82 20.46
CA GLY A 12 -5.61 19.98 20.21
C GLY A 12 -4.84 20.50 21.43
N LYS A 13 -3.86 21.37 21.16
CA LYS A 13 -2.86 21.96 22.09
C LYS A 13 -3.28 21.93 23.58
N GLY A 14 -2.61 21.11 24.39
CA GLY A 14 -2.66 21.27 25.86
C GLY A 14 -2.73 20.00 26.71
N GLN A 15 -2.85 18.79 26.14
CA GLN A 15 -2.71 17.59 26.96
C GLN A 15 -1.27 17.43 27.41
N SER A 16 -1.07 17.63 28.71
CA SER A 16 0.19 17.45 29.40
C SER A 16 0.57 15.96 29.44
N SER A 17 1.87 15.70 29.43
CA SER A 17 2.41 14.34 29.38
C SER A 17 3.82 14.30 29.94
N PRO A 18 4.24 13.22 30.60
CA PRO A 18 5.63 13.06 31.04
C PRO A 18 6.63 12.93 29.89
N ASN A 19 6.20 12.80 28.63
CA ASN A 19 7.12 12.73 27.49
C ASN A 19 7.06 14.00 26.63
N LEU A 20 8.24 14.45 26.22
CA LEU A 20 8.43 15.63 25.40
C LEU A 20 9.08 15.23 24.08
N TYR A 21 8.40 15.52 22.98
CA TYR A 21 9.03 15.57 21.66
C TYR A 21 9.88 16.84 21.57
N VAL A 22 11.15 16.68 21.22
CA VAL A 22 12.14 17.76 21.12
C VAL A 22 12.76 17.74 19.72
N ALA A 23 12.46 18.76 18.91
CA ALA A 23 13.11 18.94 17.62
C ALA A 23 14.40 19.78 17.73
N ASN A 24 15.25 19.68 16.70
CA ASN A 24 16.58 20.31 16.67
C ASN A 24 17.49 19.81 17.80
N CYS A 25 17.30 18.54 18.17
CA CYS A 25 17.94 17.90 19.30
C CYS A 25 18.09 16.41 18.98
N GLY A 26 19.32 15.94 18.84
CA GLY A 26 19.63 14.54 18.52
C GLY A 26 21.00 14.33 17.84
N PRO A 27 21.39 13.07 17.58
CA PRO A 27 22.70 12.72 17.02
C PRO A 27 23.02 13.37 15.68
N ALA A 28 22.04 13.51 14.78
CA ALA A 28 22.24 14.12 13.47
C ALA A 28 22.55 15.63 13.53
N VAL A 29 22.27 16.27 14.68
CA VAL A 29 22.65 17.67 14.94
C VAL A 29 23.82 17.78 15.93
N GLY A 30 24.54 16.68 16.16
CA GLY A 30 25.76 16.65 16.96
C GLY A 30 25.54 16.50 18.47
N LEU A 31 24.37 16.05 18.92
CA LEU A 31 24.04 15.88 20.35
C LEU A 31 23.81 14.42 20.68
N SER A 32 24.57 13.88 21.64
CA SER A 32 24.38 12.51 22.13
C SER A 32 23.14 12.40 23.02
N TYR A 33 22.55 11.20 23.14
CA TYR A 33 21.43 10.97 24.04
C TYR A 33 21.80 11.23 25.51
N ASP A 34 23.03 10.94 25.92
CA ASP A 34 23.51 11.19 27.27
C ASP A 34 23.64 12.69 27.55
N THR A 35 24.14 13.47 26.59
CA THR A 35 24.18 14.94 26.69
C THR A 35 22.79 15.51 26.84
N ILE A 36 21.83 15.02 26.04
CA ILE A 36 20.43 15.47 26.11
C ILE A 36 19.82 15.09 27.47
N ALA A 37 20.04 13.86 27.94
CA ALA A 37 19.55 13.39 29.23
C ALA A 37 20.10 14.25 30.38
N ALA A 38 21.39 14.60 30.36
CA ALA A 38 22.02 15.42 31.39
C ALA A 38 21.39 16.81 31.49
N VAL A 39 21.11 17.47 30.37
CA VAL A 39 20.45 18.79 30.36
C VAL A 39 19.02 18.71 30.89
N PHE A 40 18.26 17.69 30.46
CA PHE A 40 16.87 17.55 30.88
C PHE A 40 16.74 17.04 32.33
N ALA A 41 17.76 16.37 32.88
CA ALA A 41 17.78 15.91 34.26
C ALA A 41 17.71 17.04 35.30
N ALA A 42 18.06 18.27 34.91
CA ALA A 42 17.89 19.46 35.76
C ALA A 42 16.43 19.74 36.15
N PHE A 43 15.46 19.19 35.41
CA PHE A 43 14.02 19.40 35.63
C PHE A 43 13.35 18.20 36.35
N GLY A 44 14.05 17.08 36.51
CA GLY A 44 13.55 15.89 37.18
C GLY A 44 14.17 14.59 36.65
N GLU A 45 13.78 13.46 37.25
CA GLU A 45 14.28 12.14 36.88
C GLU A 45 13.88 11.75 35.45
N ILE A 46 14.87 11.34 34.65
CA ILE A 46 14.72 10.94 33.25
C ILE A 46 14.62 9.42 33.16
N LYS A 47 13.50 8.93 32.63
CA LYS A 47 13.31 7.50 32.26
C LYS A 47 14.12 7.12 31.03
N GLY A 48 14.36 8.07 30.13
CA GLY A 48 15.22 7.86 28.98
C GLY A 48 15.03 8.89 27.88
N VAL A 49 15.97 8.87 26.93
CA VAL A 49 15.94 9.65 25.70
C VAL A 49 15.89 8.69 24.51
N TYR A 50 14.90 8.88 23.64
CA TYR A 50 14.60 7.97 22.54
C TYR A 50 14.62 8.71 21.20
N ALA A 51 14.95 8.02 20.11
CA ALA A 51 14.74 8.58 18.77
C ALA A 51 13.26 8.87 18.54
N ALA A 52 12.91 10.08 18.08
CA ALA A 52 11.52 10.38 17.71
C ALA A 52 11.15 9.85 16.32
N ASP A 53 12.13 9.79 15.42
CA ASP A 53 12.04 9.30 14.04
C ASP A 53 13.43 8.88 13.52
N GLU A 54 13.51 8.48 12.26
CA GLU A 54 14.75 8.06 11.59
C GLU A 54 15.66 9.25 11.20
N SER A 55 15.23 10.50 11.38
CA SER A 55 16.04 11.66 10.98
C SER A 55 17.27 11.88 11.86
N GLY A 56 17.26 11.33 13.08
CA GLY A 56 18.30 11.57 14.08
C GLY A 56 18.39 13.01 14.59
N ALA A 57 17.55 13.93 14.12
CA ALA A 57 17.54 15.34 14.51
C ALA A 57 16.46 15.67 15.56
N ARG A 58 15.70 14.66 15.98
CA ARG A 58 14.58 14.76 16.93
C ARG A 58 14.61 13.61 17.91
N VAL A 59 14.28 13.90 19.16
CA VAL A 59 14.22 12.92 20.24
C VAL A 59 12.91 13.04 21.01
N VAL A 60 12.61 12.00 21.78
CA VAL A 60 11.63 12.04 22.86
C VAL A 60 12.34 11.88 24.19
N VAL A 61 12.16 12.87 25.07
CA VAL A 61 12.64 12.83 26.45
C VAL A 61 11.48 12.40 27.34
N SER A 62 11.66 11.31 28.09
CA SER A 62 10.63 10.77 28.99
C SER A 62 11.03 11.03 30.44
N PHE A 63 10.19 11.74 31.18
CA PHE A 63 10.35 11.99 32.62
C PHE A 63 9.63 10.91 33.45
N ALA A 64 10.08 10.74 34.69
CA ALA A 64 9.34 9.95 35.68
C ALA A 64 7.97 10.57 35.98
N GLU A 65 7.94 11.91 36.11
CA GLU A 65 6.76 12.69 36.48
C GLU A 65 6.37 13.72 35.42
N GLU A 66 5.07 13.97 35.30
CA GLU A 66 4.49 14.92 34.34
C GLU A 66 4.87 16.37 34.65
N GLY A 67 4.96 16.74 35.93
CA GLY A 67 5.35 18.10 36.35
C GLY A 67 6.76 18.48 35.87
N CYS A 68 7.68 17.53 35.85
CA CYS A 68 9.04 17.73 35.35
C CYS A 68 9.07 18.06 33.85
N ALA A 69 8.24 17.35 33.06
CA ALA A 69 8.09 17.63 31.65
C ALA A 69 7.50 19.02 31.39
N GLN A 70 6.52 19.46 32.19
CA GLN A 70 5.95 20.80 32.11
C GLN A 70 6.98 21.90 32.43
N ASN A 71 7.81 21.68 33.44
CA ASN A 71 8.89 22.61 33.82
C ASN A 71 9.93 22.73 32.70
N ALA A 72 10.38 21.60 32.14
CA ALA A 72 11.33 21.57 31.04
C ALA A 72 10.77 22.24 29.77
N LEU A 73 9.50 21.99 29.42
CA LEU A 73 8.81 22.65 28.31
C LEU A 73 8.78 24.17 28.48
N ASN A 74 8.46 24.66 29.68
CA ASN A 74 8.38 26.09 29.97
C ASN A 74 9.75 26.78 29.94
N ALA A 75 10.79 26.08 30.38
CA ALA A 75 12.15 26.62 30.46
C ALA A 75 12.88 26.60 29.11
N LEU A 76 12.73 25.52 28.33
CA LEU A 76 13.52 25.29 27.12
C LEU A 76 12.73 25.45 25.81
N GLY A 77 11.39 25.41 25.87
CA GLY A 77 10.53 25.51 24.69
C GLY A 77 10.66 26.85 23.98
N GLY A 78 11.17 26.82 22.74
CA GLY A 78 11.35 28.00 21.90
C GLY A 78 12.50 28.92 22.31
N ARG A 79 13.33 28.52 23.29
CA ARG A 79 14.43 29.34 23.82
C ARG A 79 15.80 28.70 23.49
N PRO A 80 16.85 29.51 23.25
CA PRO A 80 18.22 29.01 23.10
C PRO A 80 18.69 28.27 24.35
N CYS A 81 19.25 27.08 24.19
CA CYS A 81 19.86 26.31 25.27
C CYS A 81 21.40 26.30 25.11
N PRO A 82 22.16 27.03 25.94
CA PRO A 82 23.63 27.09 25.84
C PRO A 82 24.29 25.72 25.95
N GLU A 83 23.80 24.87 26.84
CA GLU A 83 24.29 23.51 27.08
C GLU A 83 24.08 22.56 25.89
N LEU A 84 23.20 22.93 24.95
CA LEU A 84 22.95 22.21 23.70
C LEU A 84 23.41 23.02 22.48
N GLY A 85 24.50 23.79 22.65
CA GLY A 85 25.14 24.56 21.58
C GLY A 85 24.37 25.82 21.18
N GLY A 86 23.62 26.42 22.11
CA GLY A 86 22.85 27.65 21.88
C GLY A 86 21.60 27.46 21.00
N ARG A 87 21.17 26.22 20.76
CA ARG A 87 20.07 25.91 19.85
C ARG A 87 18.73 26.22 20.49
N SER A 88 17.82 26.80 19.70
CA SER A 88 16.41 26.91 20.09
C SER A 88 15.71 25.58 19.88
N LEU A 89 15.14 25.02 20.96
CA LEU A 89 14.44 23.74 20.93
C LEU A 89 12.96 23.93 20.65
N HIS A 90 12.39 23.11 19.78
CA HIS A 90 10.94 23.08 19.59
C HIS A 90 10.35 21.89 20.33
N ILE A 91 9.75 22.18 21.49
CA ILE A 91 9.29 21.16 22.44
C ILE A 91 7.76 21.07 22.41
N ARG A 92 7.24 19.85 22.41
CA ARG A 92 5.80 19.55 22.50
C ARG A 92 5.57 18.31 23.36
N TYR A 93 4.42 18.23 24.02
CA TYR A 93 4.01 16.99 24.65
C TYR A 93 3.87 15.84 23.66
N SER A 94 4.26 14.65 24.10
CA SER A 94 4.17 13.39 23.38
C SER A 94 3.69 12.30 24.32
N VAL A 95 2.86 11.40 23.82
CA VAL A 95 2.38 10.25 24.59
C VAL A 95 3.05 8.99 24.07
N ILE A 96 3.33 8.05 24.97
CA ILE A 96 3.67 6.68 24.57
C ILE A 96 2.48 6.15 23.78
N GLN A 97 2.72 5.85 22.51
CA GLN A 97 1.78 5.01 21.79
C GLN A 97 1.97 3.61 22.37
N PRO A 98 0.88 2.97 22.85
CA PRO A 98 0.95 1.54 23.14
C PRO A 98 1.60 0.91 21.91
N THR A 99 2.65 0.10 22.13
CA THR A 99 3.01 -0.89 21.12
C THR A 99 1.69 -1.56 20.79
N SER A 100 1.22 -1.38 19.57
CA SER A 100 0.10 -2.14 19.08
C SER A 100 0.54 -3.60 19.10
N GLN A 101 0.40 -4.28 20.25
CA GLN A 101 -0.34 -5.52 20.26
C GLN A 101 -1.53 -5.21 19.38
N GLY A 102 -1.55 -5.85 18.20
CA GLY A 102 -2.38 -5.46 17.07
C GLY A 102 -3.75 -5.05 17.56
N ARG A 103 -4.34 -4.02 16.92
CA ARG A 103 -5.77 -3.76 17.08
C ARG A 103 -6.49 -5.08 16.84
N ALA A 104 -6.79 -5.80 17.92
CA ALA A 104 -7.60 -6.99 17.91
C ALA A 104 -9.00 -6.47 17.63
N ASN A 105 -9.31 -6.39 16.32
CA ASN A 105 -10.64 -6.43 15.71
C ASN A 105 -10.65 -6.03 14.22
N ASP A 106 -9.51 -5.71 13.58
CA ASP A 106 -9.49 -5.37 12.13
C ASP A 106 -8.41 -6.09 11.29
N SER A 107 -7.58 -6.96 11.88
CA SER A 107 -6.58 -7.70 11.11
C SER A 107 -7.24 -8.85 10.35
N VAL A 108 -7.36 -8.71 9.03
CA VAL A 108 -7.76 -9.81 8.15
C VAL A 108 -6.68 -10.88 8.19
N PRO A 109 -7.01 -12.17 8.42
CA PRO A 109 -6.02 -13.24 8.33
C PRO A 109 -5.40 -13.26 6.93
N VAL A 110 -4.07 -13.34 6.87
CA VAL A 110 -3.32 -13.34 5.62
C VAL A 110 -2.92 -14.77 5.29
N SER A 111 -3.40 -15.29 4.17
CA SER A 111 -3.06 -16.64 3.73
C SER A 111 -1.81 -16.64 2.85
N LEU A 112 -1.11 -17.77 2.81
CA LEU A 112 0.05 -17.99 1.92
C LEU A 112 -0.35 -18.69 0.62
N LEU A 113 -1.50 -19.37 0.61
CA LEU A 113 -2.04 -20.09 -0.55
C LEU A 113 -3.33 -19.43 -1.02
N ALA A 114 -3.53 -19.37 -2.34
CA ALA A 114 -4.76 -18.86 -2.92
C ALA A 114 -5.98 -19.73 -2.62
N SER A 115 -5.80 -21.05 -2.45
CA SER A 115 -6.86 -22.00 -2.09
C SER A 115 -7.52 -21.65 -0.76
N ASP A 116 -6.75 -21.17 0.21
CA ASP A 116 -7.23 -20.84 1.55
C ASP A 116 -8.19 -19.63 1.51
N LEU A 117 -8.03 -18.78 0.49
CA LEU A 117 -8.93 -17.66 0.28
C LEU A 117 -10.29 -18.10 -0.24
N ASN A 118 -10.51 -19.33 -0.73
CA ASN A 118 -11.81 -19.75 -1.30
C ASN A 118 -12.47 -18.67 -2.20
N ILE A 119 -11.67 -17.98 -3.03
CA ILE A 119 -12.15 -17.05 -4.05
C ILE A 119 -12.09 -17.78 -5.39
N PRO A 120 -13.23 -18.10 -6.01
CA PRO A 120 -13.23 -18.78 -7.31
C PRO A 120 -12.47 -18.00 -8.38
N GLY A 121 -11.59 -18.69 -9.10
CA GLY A 121 -10.76 -18.09 -10.15
C GLY A 121 -9.55 -17.30 -9.64
N LEU A 122 -9.18 -17.42 -8.37
CA LEU A 122 -7.94 -16.88 -7.83
C LEU A 122 -6.87 -17.98 -7.76
N TYR A 123 -5.70 -17.74 -8.36
CA TYR A 123 -4.56 -18.66 -8.26
C TYR A 123 -3.27 -17.89 -7.97
N LEU A 124 -2.37 -18.50 -7.20
CA LEU A 124 -1.03 -17.97 -6.91
C LEU A 124 0.01 -19.03 -7.23
N PHE A 125 0.91 -18.70 -8.16
CA PHE A 125 2.05 -19.53 -8.54
C PHE A 125 3.30 -18.94 -7.91
N HIS A 126 3.90 -19.67 -6.97
CA HIS A 126 5.16 -19.30 -6.33
C HIS A 126 6.34 -19.61 -7.25
N ASP A 127 7.44 -18.86 -7.08
CA ASP A 127 8.68 -19.03 -7.86
C ASP A 127 8.43 -19.13 -9.38
N PHE A 128 7.47 -18.35 -9.86
CA PHE A 128 7.06 -18.30 -11.27
C PHE A 128 8.20 -17.80 -12.16
N VAL A 129 9.11 -16.98 -11.62
CA VAL A 129 10.37 -16.60 -12.25
C VAL A 129 11.55 -16.93 -11.36
N THR A 130 12.71 -17.15 -11.97
CA THR A 130 13.97 -17.31 -11.22
C THR A 130 14.49 -15.97 -10.71
N ALA A 131 15.43 -15.99 -9.76
CA ALA A 131 16.09 -14.77 -9.29
C ALA A 131 16.85 -14.02 -10.41
N LYS A 132 17.43 -14.77 -11.36
CA LYS A 132 18.11 -14.19 -12.52
C LYS A 132 17.13 -13.52 -13.48
N GLU A 133 16.00 -14.16 -13.77
CA GLU A 133 14.93 -13.55 -14.58
C GLU A 133 14.38 -12.30 -13.89
N GLU A 134 14.18 -12.32 -12.56
CA GLU A 134 13.78 -11.13 -11.79
C GLU A 134 14.76 -9.96 -11.96
N GLU A 135 16.06 -10.21 -11.87
CA GLU A 135 17.10 -9.20 -12.10
C GLU A 135 17.04 -8.63 -13.52
N GLU A 136 16.94 -9.49 -14.55
CA GLU A 136 16.86 -9.09 -15.95
C GLU A 136 15.59 -8.25 -16.24
N LEU A 137 14.44 -8.64 -15.69
CA LEU A 137 13.18 -7.90 -15.83
C LEU A 137 13.26 -6.53 -15.17
N LEU A 138 13.84 -6.44 -13.98
CA LEU A 138 14.01 -5.19 -13.23
C LEU A 138 14.97 -4.24 -13.95
N ALA A 139 16.13 -4.75 -14.41
CA ALA A 139 17.08 -3.96 -15.18
C ALA A 139 16.43 -3.39 -16.45
N ALA A 140 15.68 -4.22 -17.18
CA ALA A 140 15.01 -3.81 -18.39
C ALA A 140 14.02 -2.65 -18.15
N VAL A 141 13.20 -2.68 -17.09
CA VAL A 141 12.27 -1.57 -16.81
C VAL A 141 12.96 -0.35 -16.23
N ASP A 142 14.05 -0.51 -15.49
CA ASP A 142 14.81 0.61 -14.91
C ASP A 142 15.53 1.44 -15.98
N GLU A 143 15.94 0.83 -17.10
CA GLU A 143 16.52 1.52 -18.26
C GLU A 143 15.51 2.37 -19.05
N ARG A 144 14.21 2.20 -18.78
CA ARG A 144 13.12 2.84 -19.53
C ARG A 144 12.48 3.99 -18.76
N HIS A 145 11.81 4.86 -19.51
CA HIS A 145 11.13 6.02 -18.93
C HIS A 145 9.96 5.60 -18.02
N TRP A 146 9.83 6.29 -16.89
CA TRP A 146 8.76 6.09 -15.93
C TRP A 146 7.80 7.28 -15.90
N ASN A 147 6.51 6.99 -16.03
CA ASN A 147 5.45 7.98 -15.82
C ASN A 147 5.11 8.06 -14.34
N ASN A 148 5.16 9.26 -13.75
CA ASN A 148 4.85 9.45 -12.34
C ASN A 148 3.35 9.68 -12.13
N LEU A 149 2.75 8.88 -11.24
CA LEU A 149 1.45 9.17 -10.65
C LEU A 149 1.66 9.80 -9.26
N SER A 150 0.57 10.21 -8.59
CA SER A 150 0.63 10.94 -7.32
C SER A 150 1.44 10.26 -6.21
N LYS A 151 1.46 8.91 -6.15
CA LYS A 151 2.14 8.14 -5.09
C LYS A 151 3.07 7.04 -5.60
N ARG A 152 3.01 6.71 -6.89
CA ARG A 152 3.72 5.57 -7.49
C ARG A 152 4.10 5.92 -8.93
N ARG A 153 5.00 5.15 -9.54
CA ARG A 153 5.34 5.32 -10.95
C ARG A 153 4.95 4.09 -11.77
N VAL A 154 4.70 4.29 -13.06
CA VAL A 154 4.17 3.27 -13.97
C VAL A 154 4.84 3.30 -15.34
N GLN A 155 4.80 2.16 -16.03
CA GLN A 155 5.09 2.05 -17.46
C GLN A 155 3.97 1.24 -18.12
N HIS A 156 3.62 1.61 -19.34
CA HIS A 156 2.60 0.91 -20.13
C HIS A 156 3.19 0.42 -21.45
N TYR A 157 2.79 -0.77 -21.85
CA TYR A 157 3.18 -1.40 -23.11
C TYR A 157 1.96 -2.05 -23.75
N GLY A 158 1.96 -2.17 -25.07
CA GLY A 158 0.79 -2.60 -25.82
C GLY A 158 -0.22 -1.47 -25.96
N TYR A 159 -0.81 -1.07 -24.83
CA TYR A 159 -1.76 0.02 -24.78
C TYR A 159 -1.56 0.86 -23.52
N GLU A 160 -1.78 2.16 -23.64
CA GLU A 160 -1.74 3.09 -22.52
C GLU A 160 -3.01 2.97 -21.65
N PHE A 161 -2.84 2.89 -20.33
CA PHE A 161 -3.96 2.91 -19.40
C PHE A 161 -4.27 4.35 -18.96
N CYS A 162 -5.45 4.84 -19.31
CA CYS A 162 -5.92 6.16 -18.94
C CYS A 162 -6.52 6.14 -17.53
N TYR A 163 -5.83 6.75 -16.56
CA TYR A 163 -6.27 6.75 -15.15
C TYR A 163 -7.48 7.66 -14.88
N GLU A 164 -7.73 8.67 -15.72
CA GLU A 164 -8.88 9.56 -15.61
C GLU A 164 -10.19 8.83 -15.92
N THR A 165 -10.20 8.07 -17.01
CA THR A 165 -11.35 7.28 -17.45
C THR A 165 -11.34 5.85 -16.91
N ARG A 166 -10.23 5.43 -16.29
CA ARG A 166 -9.95 4.05 -15.87
C ARG A 166 -10.14 3.04 -17.01
N ASN A 167 -9.76 3.42 -18.22
CA ASN A 167 -9.97 2.61 -19.41
C ASN A 167 -8.74 2.67 -20.33
N VAL A 168 -8.80 1.94 -21.43
CA VAL A 168 -7.81 1.96 -22.50
C VAL A 168 -8.48 2.53 -23.75
N ASP A 169 -7.80 3.42 -24.47
CA ASP A 169 -8.23 3.80 -25.80
C ASP A 169 -7.74 2.74 -26.80
N SER A 170 -8.64 1.89 -27.29
CA SER A 170 -8.32 0.82 -28.24
C SER A 170 -7.73 1.31 -29.56
N ARG A 171 -7.82 2.63 -29.85
CA ARG A 171 -7.21 3.26 -31.02
C ARG A 171 -5.75 3.66 -30.79
N LYS A 172 -5.28 3.69 -29.53
CA LYS A 172 -3.93 4.08 -29.14
C LYS A 172 -3.07 2.86 -28.78
N ASN A 173 -2.71 2.08 -29.79
CA ASN A 173 -1.77 0.98 -29.66
C ASN A 173 -0.33 1.54 -29.64
N LEU A 174 0.46 1.17 -28.63
CA LEU A 174 1.85 1.57 -28.39
C LEU A 174 2.88 0.62 -29.04
N GLY A 175 2.42 -0.40 -29.77
CA GLY A 175 3.22 -1.46 -30.36
C GLY A 175 3.06 -2.80 -29.65
N GLU A 176 3.81 -3.81 -30.09
CA GLU A 176 3.82 -5.13 -29.46
C GLU A 176 4.40 -5.10 -28.03
N LEU A 177 4.11 -6.14 -27.25
CA LEU A 177 4.73 -6.29 -25.94
C LEU A 177 6.26 -6.47 -26.09
N PRO A 178 7.06 -5.86 -25.21
CA PRO A 178 8.51 -5.93 -25.30
C PRO A 178 9.06 -7.36 -25.19
N ARG A 179 10.15 -7.65 -25.91
CA ARG A 179 10.80 -8.97 -25.89
C ARG A 179 11.23 -9.48 -24.51
N PHE A 180 11.53 -8.57 -23.56
CA PHE A 180 11.93 -8.99 -22.21
C PHE A 180 10.81 -9.69 -21.44
N VAL A 181 9.55 -9.56 -21.85
CA VAL A 181 8.43 -10.31 -21.25
C VAL A 181 8.06 -11.58 -22.00
N SER A 182 8.70 -11.89 -23.13
CA SER A 182 8.40 -13.10 -23.92
C SER A 182 8.50 -14.39 -23.10
N PRO A 183 9.55 -14.62 -22.27
CA PRO A 183 9.63 -15.83 -21.44
C PRO A 183 8.45 -15.98 -20.46
N ILE A 184 7.92 -14.84 -19.99
CA ILE A 184 6.76 -14.79 -19.08
C ILE A 184 5.48 -15.18 -19.82
N LEU A 185 5.30 -14.65 -21.03
CA LEU A 185 4.16 -14.98 -21.90
C LEU A 185 4.15 -16.47 -22.28
N GLU A 186 5.31 -17.02 -22.64
CA GLU A 186 5.47 -18.45 -22.94
C GLU A 186 5.15 -19.33 -21.73
N ARG A 187 5.58 -18.94 -20.53
CA ARG A 187 5.27 -19.69 -19.31
C ARG A 187 3.79 -19.61 -18.94
N ILE A 188 3.14 -18.47 -19.18
CA ILE A 188 1.69 -18.30 -18.98
C ILE A 188 0.91 -19.22 -19.90
N SER A 189 1.28 -19.34 -21.18
CA SER A 189 0.56 -20.19 -22.14
C SER A 189 0.64 -21.69 -21.83
N MET A 190 1.59 -22.10 -20.99
CA MET A 190 1.74 -23.49 -20.53
C MET A 190 0.98 -23.80 -19.23
N LEU A 191 0.26 -22.84 -18.63
CA LEU A 191 -0.43 -23.06 -17.36
C LEU A 191 -1.64 -24.01 -17.50
N PRO A 192 -1.79 -25.02 -16.62
CA PRO A 192 -2.80 -26.08 -16.75
C PRO A 192 -4.25 -25.62 -16.49
N ASN A 193 -4.46 -24.41 -15.97
CA ASN A 193 -5.76 -23.90 -15.57
C ASN A 193 -6.46 -23.06 -16.64
N CYS A 194 -5.88 -22.97 -17.84
CA CYS A 194 -6.45 -22.28 -18.99
C CYS A 194 -6.90 -23.36 -19.99
N LYS A 195 -8.06 -23.96 -19.72
CA LYS A 195 -8.54 -25.20 -20.36
C LYS A 195 -9.44 -25.00 -21.59
N ASP A 196 -9.59 -23.77 -22.08
CA ASP A 196 -10.23 -23.56 -23.37
C ASP A 196 -9.13 -23.67 -24.45
N ASP A 197 -9.41 -24.41 -25.53
CA ASP A 197 -8.50 -24.67 -26.66
C ASP A 197 -7.99 -23.39 -27.40
N GLU A 198 -8.34 -22.21 -26.91
CA GLU A 198 -7.86 -20.93 -27.39
C GLU A 198 -6.54 -20.53 -26.71
N ALA A 199 -5.53 -20.27 -27.53
CA ALA A 199 -4.25 -19.77 -27.06
C ALA A 199 -4.44 -18.48 -26.25
N ILE A 200 -3.85 -18.41 -25.06
CA ILE A 200 -3.85 -17.19 -24.24
C ILE A 200 -3.07 -16.10 -24.99
N VAL A 201 -3.77 -15.08 -25.44
CA VAL A 201 -3.17 -13.89 -26.05
C VAL A 201 -3.24 -12.73 -25.06
N LEU A 202 -2.11 -12.13 -24.71
CA LEU A 202 -2.02 -10.93 -23.88
C LEU A 202 -1.34 -9.83 -24.69
N ASP A 203 -1.94 -8.64 -24.72
CA ASP A 203 -1.50 -7.52 -25.55
C ASP A 203 -1.39 -6.20 -24.78
N GLN A 204 -1.56 -6.22 -23.45
CA GLN A 204 -1.38 -5.06 -22.60
C GLN A 204 -0.58 -5.42 -21.35
N LEU A 205 0.46 -4.63 -21.05
CA LEU A 205 1.26 -4.73 -19.82
C LEU A 205 1.31 -3.39 -19.08
N THR A 206 0.99 -3.41 -17.78
CA THR A 206 1.21 -2.29 -16.86
C THR A 206 2.27 -2.69 -15.85
N VAL A 207 3.42 -2.03 -15.88
CA VAL A 207 4.43 -2.12 -14.83
C VAL A 207 4.13 -1.05 -13.79
N ASN A 208 4.00 -1.45 -12.52
CA ASN A 208 3.85 -0.52 -11.39
C ASN A 208 5.06 -0.65 -10.47
N GLU A 209 5.63 0.46 -10.04
CA GLU A 209 6.56 0.48 -8.91
C GLU A 209 5.95 1.22 -7.72
N TYR A 210 5.98 0.54 -6.57
CA TYR A 210 5.53 1.03 -5.29
C TYR A 210 6.74 1.29 -4.37
N PRO A 211 6.95 2.54 -3.93
CA PRO A 211 7.85 2.84 -2.81
C PRO A 211 7.33 2.23 -1.50
N SER A 212 8.24 2.05 -0.52
CA SER A 212 7.85 1.56 0.81
C SER A 212 6.74 2.42 1.45
N GLY A 213 5.65 1.78 1.89
CA GLY A 213 4.49 2.45 2.47
C GLY A 213 3.40 2.83 1.46
N VAL A 214 3.67 2.74 0.16
CA VAL A 214 2.69 3.02 -0.88
C VAL A 214 1.94 1.73 -1.22
N GLY A 215 0.61 1.83 -1.23
CA GLY A 215 -0.30 0.79 -1.65
C GLY A 215 -1.10 1.18 -2.89
N LEU A 216 -2.25 0.54 -3.06
CA LEU A 216 -3.16 0.73 -4.18
C LEU A 216 -4.58 0.62 -3.66
N SER A 217 -5.40 1.66 -3.84
CA SER A 217 -6.79 1.71 -3.38
C SER A 217 -7.66 0.56 -3.92
N PRO A 218 -8.73 0.16 -3.22
CA PRO A 218 -9.58 -0.94 -3.66
C PRO A 218 -10.23 -0.63 -5.01
N HIS A 219 -10.15 -1.57 -5.95
CA HIS A 219 -10.77 -1.45 -7.27
C HIS A 219 -10.95 -2.81 -7.93
N ILE A 220 -11.79 -2.84 -8.97
CA ILE A 220 -11.91 -3.92 -9.94
C ILE A 220 -11.37 -3.40 -11.27
N ASP A 221 -10.63 -4.22 -12.01
CA ASP A 221 -10.17 -3.86 -13.35
C ASP A 221 -11.38 -3.75 -14.30
N THR A 222 -11.45 -2.63 -15.02
CA THR A 222 -12.60 -2.24 -15.86
C THR A 222 -13.05 -3.37 -16.78
N HIS A 223 -14.35 -3.69 -16.74
CA HIS A 223 -14.87 -4.87 -17.42
C HIS A 223 -14.88 -4.66 -18.94
N SER A 224 -15.19 -3.44 -19.39
CA SER A 224 -15.13 -3.07 -20.81
C SER A 224 -13.71 -3.00 -21.39
N ALA A 225 -12.69 -2.79 -20.54
CA ALA A 225 -11.32 -2.55 -20.99
C ALA A 225 -10.55 -3.84 -21.27
N PHE A 226 -10.77 -4.86 -20.44
CA PHE A 226 -9.94 -6.06 -20.42
C PHE A 226 -10.78 -7.35 -20.47
N GLU A 227 -10.20 -8.43 -20.98
CA GLU A 227 -10.86 -9.72 -21.00
C GLU A 227 -10.83 -10.44 -19.64
N GLY A 228 -11.05 -11.76 -19.63
CA GLY A 228 -11.33 -12.53 -18.41
C GLY A 228 -10.09 -12.88 -17.58
N LEU A 229 -8.91 -12.92 -18.18
CA LEU A 229 -7.66 -13.33 -17.51
C LEU A 229 -6.77 -12.12 -17.23
N ILE A 230 -6.37 -11.98 -15.97
CA ILE A 230 -5.43 -10.93 -15.51
C ILE A 230 -4.31 -11.59 -14.71
N PHE A 231 -3.09 -11.42 -15.19
CA PHE A 231 -1.88 -11.97 -14.58
C PHE A 231 -1.10 -10.85 -13.91
N SER A 232 -0.65 -11.02 -12.67
CA SER A 232 0.16 -10.05 -11.95
C SER A 232 1.39 -10.71 -11.34
N LEU A 233 2.55 -10.48 -11.96
CA LEU A 233 3.85 -10.93 -11.50
C LEU A 233 4.39 -9.93 -10.46
N SER A 234 4.73 -10.40 -9.26
CA SER A 234 5.33 -9.59 -8.19
C SER A 234 6.85 -9.75 -8.19
N LEU A 235 7.60 -8.63 -8.12
CA LEU A 235 9.06 -8.59 -8.16
C LEU A 235 9.63 -7.63 -7.09
N ALA A 236 10.91 -7.80 -6.77
CA ALA A 236 11.75 -7.01 -5.85
C ALA A 236 11.33 -7.01 -4.37
N GLY A 237 10.03 -6.92 -4.08
CA GLY A 237 9.53 -6.80 -2.71
C GLY A 237 8.17 -7.46 -2.53
N PRO A 238 7.90 -8.07 -1.36
CA PRO A 238 6.61 -8.65 -1.06
C PRO A 238 5.54 -7.59 -0.78
N CYS A 239 4.28 -8.00 -0.79
CA CYS A 239 3.19 -7.25 -0.17
C CYS A 239 2.03 -8.16 0.26
N ILE A 240 1.13 -7.62 1.08
CA ILE A 240 -0.22 -8.18 1.23
C ILE A 240 -1.14 -7.57 0.18
N MET A 241 -1.93 -8.40 -0.49
CA MET A 241 -3.09 -7.97 -1.28
C MET A 241 -4.37 -8.40 -0.56
N GLU A 242 -5.27 -7.45 -0.31
CA GLU A 242 -6.61 -7.72 0.20
C GLU A 242 -7.62 -7.77 -0.94
N PHE A 243 -8.60 -8.65 -0.80
CA PHE A 243 -9.76 -8.79 -1.65
C PHE A 243 -11.01 -8.41 -0.85
N ARG A 244 -11.87 -7.57 -1.44
CA ARG A 244 -13.13 -7.11 -0.83
C ARG A 244 -14.31 -7.41 -1.75
N ARG A 245 -15.29 -8.16 -1.26
CA ARG A 245 -16.56 -8.44 -1.96
C ARG A 245 -17.71 -7.83 -1.18
N TYR A 246 -18.41 -6.89 -1.78
CA TYR A 246 -19.56 -6.24 -1.16
C TYR A 246 -20.78 -7.16 -1.26
N LEU A 247 -21.51 -7.31 -0.16
CA LEU A 247 -22.76 -8.06 -0.13
C LEU A 247 -23.91 -7.15 -0.63
N GLU A 248 -24.95 -7.74 -1.20
CA GLU A 248 -26.08 -7.00 -1.79
C GLU A 248 -26.61 -5.90 -0.85
N GLY A 249 -26.73 -4.68 -1.39
CA GLY A 249 -27.11 -3.47 -0.65
C GLY A 249 -25.95 -2.53 -0.28
N GLY A 250 -24.70 -2.99 -0.32
CA GLY A 250 -23.51 -2.15 -0.13
C GLY A 250 -22.90 -1.74 -1.47
N LEU A 251 -23.45 -0.73 -2.17
CA LEU A 251 -22.74 -0.19 -3.34
C LEU A 251 -21.36 0.36 -2.92
N PRO A 252 -20.29 0.12 -3.70
CA PRO A 252 -19.05 0.86 -3.52
C PRO A 252 -19.32 2.36 -3.73
N PRO A 253 -18.68 3.27 -2.95
CA PRO A 253 -18.87 4.70 -3.13
C PRO A 253 -18.54 5.08 -4.58
N ARG A 254 -19.49 5.76 -5.24
CA ARG A 254 -19.30 6.26 -6.62
C ARG A 254 -18.04 7.16 -6.64
N PRO A 255 -17.17 7.05 -7.65
CA PRO A 255 -16.13 8.06 -7.85
C PRO A 255 -16.81 9.33 -8.36
N SER A 256 -17.19 10.23 -7.47
CA SER A 256 -17.56 11.59 -7.86
C SER A 256 -16.31 12.30 -8.36
N SER A 257 -16.37 12.77 -9.60
CA SER A 257 -15.45 13.76 -10.15
C SER A 257 -15.35 14.95 -9.20
N SER A 258 -14.10 15.35 -8.92
CA SER A 258 -13.66 16.59 -8.26
C SER A 258 -13.83 16.75 -6.73
N SER A 259 -12.72 17.21 -6.15
CA SER A 259 -12.44 17.73 -4.80
C SER A 259 -12.09 16.75 -3.68
N ASP A 260 -10.90 17.02 -3.12
CA ASP A 260 -10.28 16.40 -1.97
C ASP A 260 -11.22 16.40 -0.76
N PHE A 261 -11.72 15.23 -0.38
CA PHE A 261 -12.12 14.97 0.99
C PHE A 261 -11.57 13.61 1.40
N GLU A 262 -10.68 13.63 2.40
CA GLU A 262 -10.26 12.47 3.15
C GLU A 262 -11.53 11.83 3.75
N VAL A 263 -12.02 10.76 3.13
CA VAL A 263 -13.03 9.91 3.75
C VAL A 263 -12.31 9.12 4.84
N GLU A 264 -12.33 9.64 6.07
CA GLU A 264 -12.16 8.82 7.27
C GLU A 264 -13.25 7.75 7.24
N CYS A 265 -12.88 6.55 6.77
CA CYS A 265 -13.76 5.41 6.83
C CYS A 265 -13.91 5.01 8.30
N SER A 266 -15.01 5.43 8.92
CA SER A 266 -15.43 4.88 10.21
C SER A 266 -15.87 3.44 9.98
N GLU A 267 -14.89 2.52 9.99
CA GLU A 267 -15.02 1.07 9.83
C GLU A 267 -15.76 0.42 11.02
N LYS A 268 -17.07 0.66 11.15
CA LYS A 268 -17.91 0.00 12.17
C LYS A 268 -19.14 -0.74 11.65
N ASN A 269 -19.30 -0.88 10.33
CA ASN A 269 -20.35 -1.71 9.71
C ASN A 269 -19.94 -2.14 8.29
N SER A 270 -18.99 -3.06 8.15
CA SER A 270 -18.53 -3.52 6.84
C SER A 270 -19.45 -4.61 6.27
N ASN A 271 -20.42 -4.22 5.44
CA ASN A 271 -21.24 -5.11 4.58
C ASN A 271 -20.42 -5.76 3.45
N PHE A 272 -19.18 -6.19 3.73
CA PHE A 272 -18.29 -6.77 2.74
C PHE A 272 -17.37 -7.84 3.34
N LEU A 273 -17.15 -8.90 2.56
CA LEU A 273 -16.19 -9.96 2.88
C LEU A 273 -14.77 -9.46 2.59
N ARG A 274 -13.85 -9.67 3.53
CA ARG A 274 -12.43 -9.37 3.37
C ARG A 274 -11.62 -10.65 3.40
N ARG A 275 -10.70 -10.80 2.45
CA ARG A 275 -9.70 -11.87 2.45
C ARG A 275 -8.35 -11.28 2.09
N ALA A 276 -7.26 -11.83 2.59
CA ALA A 276 -5.93 -11.30 2.32
C ALA A 276 -4.95 -12.42 1.96
N ILE A 277 -4.08 -12.15 1.00
CA ILE A 277 -3.03 -13.07 0.56
C ILE A 277 -1.67 -12.37 0.61
N TYR A 278 -0.66 -13.13 1.02
CA TYR A 278 0.73 -12.72 0.90
C TYR A 278 1.24 -12.98 -0.52
N LEU A 279 1.79 -11.95 -1.15
CA LEU A 279 2.43 -12.03 -2.47
C LEU A 279 3.95 -11.95 -2.30
N PRO A 280 4.67 -13.08 -2.31
CA PRO A 280 6.12 -13.06 -2.30
C PRO A 280 6.69 -12.52 -3.62
N PRO A 281 7.95 -12.05 -3.63
CA PRO A 281 8.66 -11.79 -4.88
C PRO A 281 8.70 -13.05 -5.76
N ARG A 282 8.79 -12.84 -7.07
CA ARG A 282 8.81 -13.88 -8.11
C ARG A 282 7.56 -14.73 -8.21
N SER A 283 6.45 -14.31 -7.60
CA SER A 283 5.17 -15.02 -7.70
C SER A 283 4.24 -14.40 -8.74
N MET A 284 3.44 -15.24 -9.39
CA MET A 284 2.41 -14.84 -10.35
C MET A 284 1.03 -15.06 -9.74
N LEU A 285 0.25 -13.98 -9.64
CA LEU A 285 -1.15 -14.02 -9.27
C LEU A 285 -2.01 -14.04 -10.54
N LEU A 286 -2.95 -14.98 -10.64
CA LEU A 286 -3.96 -15.02 -11.70
C LEU A 286 -5.33 -14.68 -11.10
N LEU A 287 -5.99 -13.68 -11.69
CA LEU A 287 -7.41 -13.37 -11.48
C LEU A 287 -8.18 -13.81 -12.73
N SER A 288 -9.16 -14.69 -12.53
CA SER A 288 -10.14 -15.10 -13.54
C SER A 288 -11.53 -15.22 -12.92
N GLY A 289 -12.58 -15.24 -13.74
CA GLY A 289 -13.96 -15.42 -13.26
C GLY A 289 -14.32 -14.47 -12.13
N GLU A 290 -14.87 -15.00 -11.02
CA GLU A 290 -15.30 -14.21 -9.88
C GLU A 290 -14.20 -13.31 -9.30
N ALA A 291 -12.97 -13.84 -9.12
CA ALA A 291 -11.84 -13.08 -8.60
C ALA A 291 -11.55 -11.80 -9.40
N ARG A 292 -11.75 -11.85 -10.72
CA ARG A 292 -11.49 -10.75 -11.65
C ARG A 292 -12.67 -9.78 -11.80
N TYR A 293 -13.90 -10.27 -11.64
CA TYR A 293 -15.11 -9.50 -11.97
C TYR A 293 -15.90 -9.00 -10.75
N ALA A 294 -15.74 -9.60 -9.57
CA ALA A 294 -16.57 -9.30 -8.40
C ALA A 294 -15.79 -8.93 -7.12
N TRP A 295 -14.47 -9.15 -7.11
CA TRP A 295 -13.63 -8.83 -5.96
C TRP A 295 -12.77 -7.59 -6.21
N ASN A 296 -12.93 -6.59 -5.34
CA ASN A 296 -12.03 -5.44 -5.35
C ASN A 296 -10.69 -5.86 -4.76
N HIS A 297 -9.61 -5.69 -5.52
CA HIS A 297 -8.27 -5.95 -5.04
C HIS A 297 -7.60 -4.65 -4.55
N TYR A 298 -6.84 -4.76 -3.47
CA TYR A 298 -6.31 -3.65 -2.68
C TYR A 298 -4.92 -3.99 -2.15
N ILE A 299 -4.00 -3.03 -2.18
CA ILE A 299 -2.71 -3.15 -1.48
C ILE A 299 -2.70 -2.10 -0.36
N PRO A 300 -2.61 -2.50 0.92
CA PRO A 300 -2.64 -1.53 2.01
C PRO A 300 -1.48 -0.52 2.00
N HIS A 301 -1.75 0.72 2.43
CA HIS A 301 -0.76 1.80 2.56
C HIS A 301 -0.04 1.73 3.91
N HIS A 302 0.89 0.80 4.07
CA HIS A 302 1.74 0.69 5.25
C HIS A 302 3.13 0.14 4.92
N LYS A 303 4.08 0.31 5.84
CA LYS A 303 5.48 -0.15 5.67
C LYS A 303 5.74 -1.53 6.25
N ILE A 304 4.76 -2.09 6.98
CA ILE A 304 4.90 -3.32 7.74
C ILE A 304 3.64 -4.16 7.52
N ASP A 305 3.83 -5.38 7.05
CA ASP A 305 2.84 -6.42 6.88
C ASP A 305 2.94 -7.41 8.06
N MET A 306 1.81 -7.98 8.49
CA MET A 306 1.76 -9.06 9.50
C MET A 306 1.25 -10.32 8.81
N VAL A 307 2.05 -11.39 8.81
CA VAL A 307 1.71 -12.67 8.15
C VAL A 307 2.04 -13.80 9.11
N ASN A 308 1.04 -14.58 9.55
CA ASN A 308 1.19 -15.68 10.53
C ASN A 308 2.08 -15.28 11.73
N ASP A 309 1.73 -14.18 12.40
CA ASP A 309 2.45 -13.58 13.53
C ASP A 309 3.88 -13.08 13.23
N SER A 310 4.34 -13.23 11.99
CA SER A 310 5.64 -12.72 11.53
C SER A 310 5.49 -11.30 10.99
N VAL A 311 6.37 -10.42 11.46
CA VAL A 311 6.47 -9.03 11.01
C VAL A 311 7.31 -8.98 9.74
N ILE A 312 6.68 -8.65 8.61
CA ILE A 312 7.38 -8.47 7.32
C ILE A 312 7.48 -6.98 7.04
N ARG A 313 8.71 -6.45 6.96
CA ARG A 313 8.93 -5.07 6.53
C ARG A 313 8.92 -5.01 5.00
N ARG A 314 8.15 -4.08 4.43
CA ARG A 314 8.19 -3.83 2.99
C ARG A 314 9.56 -3.28 2.60
N GLY A 315 10.12 -3.83 1.53
CA GLY A 315 11.37 -3.37 0.95
C GLY A 315 11.32 -1.91 0.50
N SER A 316 12.46 -1.38 0.06
CA SER A 316 12.55 -0.01 -0.46
C SER A 316 11.65 0.22 -1.68
N ARG A 317 11.51 -0.81 -2.53
CA ARG A 317 10.61 -0.85 -3.68
C ARG A 317 9.95 -2.22 -3.83
N ARG A 318 8.76 -2.22 -4.43
CA ARG A 318 8.09 -3.39 -5.01
C ARG A 318 7.74 -3.06 -6.46
N VAL A 319 7.96 -3.99 -7.37
CA VAL A 319 7.55 -3.85 -8.77
C VAL A 319 6.52 -4.93 -9.08
N SER A 320 5.51 -4.61 -9.89
CA SER A 320 4.59 -5.62 -10.41
C SER A 320 4.29 -5.43 -11.88
N PHE A 321 4.27 -6.53 -12.62
CA PHE A 321 3.93 -6.57 -14.04
C PHE A 321 2.53 -7.16 -14.15
N THR A 322 1.56 -6.34 -14.57
CA THR A 322 0.18 -6.79 -14.77
C THR A 322 -0.08 -6.95 -16.26
N LEU A 323 -0.29 -8.19 -16.71
CA LEU A 323 -0.56 -8.54 -18.10
C LEU A 323 -2.04 -8.86 -18.30
N ARG A 324 -2.60 -8.35 -19.39
CA ARG A 324 -4.03 -8.44 -19.74
C ARG A 324 -4.20 -8.54 -21.26
N LYS A 325 -5.41 -8.90 -21.66
CA LYS A 325 -5.91 -8.80 -23.02
C LYS A 325 -6.91 -7.64 -23.11
N ILE A 326 -6.73 -6.72 -24.05
CA ILE A 326 -7.71 -5.68 -24.35
C ILE A 326 -8.97 -6.31 -24.90
N ARG A 327 -10.11 -5.88 -24.34
CA ARG A 327 -11.42 -6.29 -24.80
C ARG A 327 -11.88 -5.38 -25.95
N THR A 328 -12.42 -5.98 -27.01
CA THR A 328 -12.89 -5.26 -28.21
C THR A 328 -14.41 -5.20 -28.33
N SER A 329 -15.14 -6.00 -27.54
CA SER A 329 -16.60 -6.09 -27.51
C SER A 329 -17.16 -5.78 -26.11
N PRO A 330 -18.43 -5.35 -25.96
CA PRO A 330 -19.02 -5.11 -24.65
C PRO A 330 -18.93 -6.35 -23.74
N CYS A 331 -18.61 -6.15 -22.46
CA CYS A 331 -18.51 -7.25 -21.51
C CYS A 331 -19.89 -7.82 -21.16
N GLN A 332 -20.00 -9.15 -21.17
CA GLN A 332 -21.21 -9.93 -20.85
C GLN A 332 -20.95 -10.93 -19.69
N CYS A 333 -20.11 -10.56 -18.74
CA CYS A 333 -19.80 -11.40 -17.58
C CYS A 333 -21.03 -11.67 -16.69
N GLU A 334 -20.96 -12.71 -15.87
CA GLU A 334 -22.02 -13.13 -14.92
C GLU A 334 -22.21 -12.17 -13.72
N PHE A 335 -21.50 -11.04 -13.70
CA PHE A 335 -21.45 -10.07 -12.61
C PHE A 335 -21.91 -8.66 -13.06
N PRO A 336 -23.18 -8.50 -13.51
CA PRO A 336 -23.69 -7.24 -14.06
C PRO A 336 -23.63 -6.07 -13.08
N GLU A 337 -23.71 -6.32 -11.77
CA GLU A 337 -23.70 -5.31 -10.71
C GLU A 337 -22.36 -4.55 -10.63
N TYR A 338 -21.26 -5.19 -11.03
CA TYR A 338 -19.92 -4.60 -11.10
C TYR A 338 -19.53 -4.17 -12.53
N CYS A 339 -20.30 -4.58 -13.55
CA CYS A 339 -19.92 -4.42 -14.95
C CYS A 339 -20.34 -3.07 -15.55
N ASP A 340 -19.35 -2.24 -15.91
CA ASP A 340 -19.59 -0.95 -16.55
C ASP A 340 -20.30 -1.08 -17.91
N SER A 341 -19.95 -2.09 -18.73
CA SER A 341 -20.65 -2.35 -20.00
C SER A 341 -22.15 -2.65 -19.85
N GLN A 342 -22.54 -3.43 -18.83
CA GLN A 342 -23.92 -3.89 -18.68
C GLN A 342 -24.80 -2.86 -17.98
N ARG A 343 -24.24 -2.09 -17.04
CA ARG A 343 -24.97 -1.02 -16.34
C ARG A 343 -25.36 0.13 -17.28
N LEU A 344 -24.56 0.40 -18.30
CA LEU A 344 -24.87 1.39 -19.33
C LEU A 344 -26.02 0.95 -20.25
N ASN A 345 -26.19 -0.36 -20.47
CA ASN A 345 -27.29 -0.90 -21.28
C ASN A 345 -28.62 -0.99 -20.52
N GLY A 346 -28.59 -1.19 -19.20
CA GLY A 346 -29.79 -1.26 -18.35
C GLY A 346 -30.58 0.05 -18.25
N MET A 347 -29.95 1.22 -18.50
CA MET A 347 -30.62 2.52 -18.50
C MET A 347 -31.46 2.80 -19.77
N LYS A 348 -31.32 2.00 -20.84
CA LYS A 348 -32.05 2.23 -22.11
C LYS A 348 -33.43 1.57 -22.18
N PHE A 349 -33.83 0.80 -21.17
CA PHE A 349 -35.10 0.05 -21.15
C PHE A 349 -36.14 0.59 -20.15
N GLN A 350 -35.94 1.78 -19.57
CA GLN A 350 -36.91 2.41 -18.66
C GLN A 350 -37.69 3.59 -19.29
N ASP A 351 -37.44 3.93 -20.55
CA ASP A 351 -38.19 4.96 -21.30
C ASP A 351 -38.83 4.35 -22.57
N GLN A 352 -39.75 3.38 -22.40
CA GLN A 352 -40.73 3.02 -23.42
C GLN A 352 -42.13 2.93 -22.84
#